data_AF-A0A254T8F7-F1
#
_entry.id   AF-A0A254T8F7-F1
#
_cell.length_a   1.000
_cell.length_b   1.000
_cell.length_c   1.000
_cell.angle_alpha   90.00
_cell.angle_beta   90.00
_cell.angle_gamma   90.00
#
_symmetry.space_group_name_H-M   'P 1'
#
loop_
_entity.id
_entity.type
_entity.pdbx_description
1 polymer ?
#
loop_
_entity_poly.entity_id
_entity_poly.type
_entity_poly.pdbx_seq_one_letter_code
_entity_poly.pdbx_strand_id
1 'polypeptide(L)'
;MDTSRLVVIGRSHGGQTALGVLDRTDKAVQAQPLRPKVVVALYPGCSIYHRMWNYELDAPLLLMIGESDDWTPARSCVQLREKVMRSQKDAVFEMHVFPDSHHGFDGLTPPHTKMNVASTRSGTATVGGNPVAREQAHRLMFDFLSVQLGVPLRLSHEERYAGHQFELPQASGFAAVGDTAALPASEKARARYEYYLAQQPPKAFAVTERGGWYLSIGAADAMQASLTACGKVKCWLYAVDDRVVWHADPDKRIDMAKLVRKER
;
A
#
# COMPACT_ATOMS: atom_id res chain seq x y z
N MET A 1 16.02 18.15 11.17
CA MET A 1 15.85 17.33 9.95
C MET A 1 17.18 16.69 9.65
N ASP A 2 17.23 15.37 9.45
CA ASP A 2 18.47 14.69 9.07
C ASP A 2 18.60 14.70 7.55
N THR A 3 19.50 15.54 7.03
CA THR A 3 19.73 15.70 5.60
C THR A 3 20.43 14.51 4.96
N SER A 4 21.01 13.59 5.74
CA SER A 4 21.64 12.36 5.24
C SER A 4 20.63 11.26 4.88
N ARG A 5 19.35 11.43 5.26
CA ARG A 5 18.25 10.47 5.04
C ARG A 5 17.12 11.06 4.21
N LEU A 6 17.45 11.90 3.24
CA LEU A 6 16.46 12.50 2.34
C LEU A 6 15.94 11.47 1.34
N VAL A 7 14.62 11.28 1.28
CA VAL A 7 13.95 10.40 0.32
C VAL A 7 13.06 11.24 -0.59
N VAL A 8 13.10 10.98 -1.90
CA VAL A 8 12.14 11.57 -2.86
C VAL A 8 11.23 10.47 -3.38
N ILE A 9 9.92 10.69 -3.29
CA ILE A 9 8.90 9.77 -3.82
C ILE A 9 8.03 10.53 -4.81
N GLY A 10 7.96 10.01 -6.03
CA GLY A 10 7.18 10.59 -7.11
C GLY A 10 6.19 9.59 -7.71
N ARG A 11 5.02 10.07 -8.12
CA ARG A 11 3.97 9.30 -8.81
C ARG A 11 3.65 9.96 -10.15
N SER A 12 3.45 9.18 -11.23
CA SER A 12 3.06 9.70 -12.55
C SER A 12 3.99 10.84 -13.01
N HIS A 13 3.48 12.05 -13.24
CA HIS A 13 4.28 13.25 -13.53
C HIS A 13 5.31 13.54 -12.43
N GLY A 14 4.94 13.42 -11.16
CA GLY A 14 5.89 13.54 -10.05
C GLY A 14 6.95 12.42 -10.05
N GLY A 15 6.62 11.25 -10.60
CA GLY A 15 7.57 10.18 -10.85
C GLY A 15 8.58 10.55 -11.94
N GLN A 16 8.16 11.28 -12.97
CA GLN A 16 9.08 11.87 -13.95
C GLN A 16 9.98 12.91 -13.29
N THR A 17 9.42 13.79 -12.44
CA THR A 17 10.23 14.73 -11.65
C THR A 17 11.26 14.00 -10.79
N ALA A 18 10.90 12.87 -10.18
CA ALA A 18 11.82 12.05 -9.39
C ALA A 18 12.99 11.50 -10.24
N LEU A 19 12.73 11.09 -11.48
CA LEU A 19 13.80 10.72 -12.43
C LEU A 19 14.66 11.94 -12.82
N GLY A 20 14.06 13.12 -12.98
CA GLY A 20 14.80 14.35 -13.23
C GLY A 20 15.75 14.73 -12.08
N VAL A 21 15.31 14.57 -10.83
CA VAL A 21 16.15 14.81 -9.64
C VAL A 21 17.34 13.84 -9.57
N LEU A 22 17.23 12.65 -10.19
CA LEU A 22 18.29 11.65 -10.23
C LEU A 22 19.32 11.87 -11.34
N ASP A 23 19.04 12.72 -12.33
CA ASP A 23 19.90 12.88 -13.49
C ASP A 23 21.20 13.58 -13.10
N ARG A 24 22.25 12.81 -12.80
CA ARG A 24 23.54 13.39 -12.41
C ARG A 24 24.28 14.07 -13.57
N THR A 25 23.75 13.98 -14.79
CA THR A 25 24.28 14.72 -15.94
C THR A 25 23.64 16.10 -16.11
N ASP A 26 22.56 16.37 -15.39
CA ASP A 26 21.90 17.67 -15.37
C ASP A 26 22.68 18.68 -14.49
N LYS A 27 22.94 19.86 -15.03
CA LYS A 27 23.72 20.91 -14.34
C LYS A 27 23.02 21.46 -13.10
N ALA A 28 21.70 21.57 -13.13
CA ALA A 28 20.92 22.05 -12.00
C ALA A 28 20.95 21.02 -10.86
N VAL A 29 20.91 19.73 -11.17
CA VAL A 29 21.10 18.63 -10.19
C VAL A 29 22.52 18.65 -9.62
N GLN A 30 23.55 18.78 -10.48
CA GLN A 30 24.94 18.85 -10.04
C GLN A 30 25.21 20.01 -9.07
N ALA A 31 24.55 21.16 -9.29
CA ALA A 31 24.67 22.35 -8.47
C ALA A 31 23.93 22.27 -7.12
N GLN A 32 23.10 21.24 -6.88
CA GLN A 32 22.39 21.13 -5.61
C GLN A 32 23.32 20.68 -4.47
N PRO A 33 23.36 21.40 -3.34
CA PRO A 33 24.15 21.01 -2.17
C PRO A 33 23.53 19.83 -1.41
N LEU A 34 22.24 19.58 -1.61
CA LEU A 34 21.50 18.47 -1.02
C LEU A 34 21.01 17.55 -2.13
N ARG A 35 21.24 16.25 -1.94
CA ARG A 35 20.84 15.21 -2.88
C ARG A 35 20.07 14.12 -2.15
N PRO A 36 19.07 13.50 -2.78
CA PRO A 36 18.35 12.41 -2.16
C PRO A 36 19.29 11.22 -1.92
N LYS A 37 19.14 10.57 -0.76
CA LYS A 37 19.81 9.31 -0.46
C LYS A 37 19.23 8.14 -1.25
N VAL A 38 17.94 8.21 -1.55
CA VAL A 38 17.18 7.18 -2.27
C VAL A 38 15.94 7.80 -2.90
N VAL A 39 15.54 7.27 -4.06
CA VAL A 39 14.39 7.77 -4.82
C VAL A 39 13.46 6.62 -5.17
N VAL A 40 12.15 6.87 -5.08
CA VAL A 40 11.08 5.94 -5.46
C VAL A 40 10.21 6.59 -6.53
N ALA A 41 10.06 5.93 -7.68
CA ALA A 41 9.21 6.39 -8.77
C ALA A 41 8.11 5.37 -9.07
N LEU A 42 6.86 5.78 -8.87
CA LEU A 42 5.67 5.00 -9.15
C LEU A 42 5.09 5.43 -10.50
N TYR A 43 4.98 4.48 -11.44
CA TYR A 43 4.45 4.63 -12.80
C TYR A 43 4.90 5.93 -13.51
N PRO A 44 6.21 6.21 -13.60
CA PRO A 44 6.70 7.40 -14.28
C PRO A 44 6.64 7.23 -15.80
N GLY A 45 6.53 8.34 -16.52
CA GLY A 45 6.84 8.36 -17.96
C GLY A 45 8.35 8.35 -18.21
N CYS A 46 8.92 7.21 -18.60
CA CYS A 46 10.37 7.06 -18.84
C CYS A 46 10.83 7.44 -20.27
N SER A 47 9.93 7.94 -21.12
CA SER A 47 10.19 8.13 -22.54
C SER A 47 11.31 9.13 -22.84
N ILE A 48 11.45 10.17 -22.01
CA ILE A 48 12.50 11.19 -22.18
C ILE A 48 13.86 10.58 -21.80
N TYR A 49 13.94 10.00 -20.61
CA TYR A 49 15.19 9.51 -20.03
C TYR A 49 15.83 8.33 -20.79
N HIS A 50 15.04 7.36 -21.29
CA HIS A 50 15.67 6.26 -22.05
C HIS A 50 16.25 6.71 -23.40
N ARG A 51 15.71 7.81 -23.97
CA ARG A 51 16.22 8.44 -25.20
C ARG A 51 17.44 9.32 -24.97
N MET A 52 17.63 9.87 -23.77
CA MET A 52 18.82 10.66 -23.42
C MET A 52 20.07 9.80 -23.44
N TRP A 53 21.04 10.09 -24.32
CA TRP A 53 22.21 9.24 -24.57
C TRP A 53 23.07 8.98 -23.31
N ASN A 54 23.13 9.92 -22.37
CA ASN A 54 23.99 9.93 -21.19
C ASN A 54 23.23 9.94 -19.86
N TYR A 55 21.96 9.56 -19.79
CA TYR A 55 21.24 9.57 -18.50
C TYR A 55 21.91 8.61 -17.49
N GLU A 56 22.21 9.13 -16.31
CA GLU A 56 22.86 8.39 -15.22
C GLU A 56 22.23 8.74 -13.88
N LEU A 57 22.24 7.77 -12.96
CA LEU A 57 21.63 7.90 -11.64
C LEU A 57 22.61 8.47 -10.61
N ASP A 58 22.18 9.50 -9.88
CA ASP A 58 22.93 10.05 -8.75
C ASP A 58 22.70 9.33 -7.42
N ALA A 59 21.60 8.57 -7.31
CA ALA A 59 21.22 7.82 -6.12
C ALA A 59 20.46 6.53 -6.49
N PRO A 60 20.35 5.56 -5.55
CA PRO A 60 19.53 4.37 -5.72
C PRO A 60 18.08 4.69 -6.10
N LEU A 61 17.57 3.98 -7.11
CA LEU A 61 16.21 4.12 -7.64
C LEU A 61 15.43 2.82 -7.48
N LEU A 62 14.25 2.92 -6.88
CA LEU A 62 13.18 1.93 -7.00
C LEU A 62 12.11 2.45 -7.96
N LEU A 63 11.88 1.74 -9.07
CA LEU A 63 10.82 2.05 -10.02
C LEU A 63 9.76 0.95 -10.01
N MET A 64 8.50 1.36 -9.90
CA MET A 64 7.37 0.44 -9.78
C MET A 64 6.29 0.84 -10.76
N ILE A 65 5.87 -0.04 -11.66
CA ILE A 65 4.95 0.31 -12.76
C ILE A 65 3.97 -0.84 -13.07
N GLY A 66 2.78 -0.50 -13.57
CA GLY A 66 1.82 -1.49 -14.03
C GLY A 66 2.18 -2.04 -15.42
N GLU A 67 2.02 -3.35 -15.62
CA GLU A 67 2.23 -4.01 -16.91
C GLU A 67 1.29 -3.48 -17.99
N SER A 68 0.03 -3.21 -17.62
CA SER A 68 -1.06 -2.79 -18.50
C SER A 68 -1.24 -1.27 -18.54
N ASP A 69 -0.25 -0.49 -18.09
CA ASP A 69 -0.29 0.97 -18.12
C ASP A 69 -0.31 1.49 -19.58
N ASP A 70 -1.46 2.00 -19.99
CA ASP A 70 -1.72 2.55 -21.32
C ASP A 70 -1.47 4.07 -21.41
N TRP A 71 -1.14 4.71 -20.27
CA TRP A 71 -0.76 6.12 -20.21
C TRP A 71 0.76 6.28 -20.31
N THR A 72 1.50 5.58 -19.46
CA THR A 72 2.97 5.57 -19.41
C THR A 72 3.46 4.14 -19.56
N PRO A 73 3.59 3.61 -20.80
CA PRO A 73 3.88 2.20 -21.01
C PRO A 73 5.19 1.73 -20.36
N ALA A 74 5.13 0.62 -19.62
CA ALA A 74 6.25 0.03 -18.88
C ALA A 74 7.49 -0.21 -19.74
N ARG A 75 7.31 -0.48 -21.04
CA ARG A 75 8.39 -0.72 -22.01
C ARG A 75 9.48 0.36 -21.97
N SER A 76 9.11 1.64 -21.90
CA SER A 76 10.09 2.73 -21.87
C SER A 76 10.92 2.72 -20.58
N CYS A 77 10.34 2.28 -19.45
CA CYS A 77 11.06 2.15 -18.19
C CYS A 77 11.96 0.92 -18.18
N VAL A 78 11.54 -0.19 -18.80
CA VAL A 78 12.41 -1.37 -18.99
C VAL A 78 13.64 -1.00 -19.81
N GLN A 79 13.46 -0.29 -20.93
CA GLN A 79 14.56 0.19 -21.78
C GLN A 79 15.49 1.16 -21.02
N LEU A 80 14.93 2.04 -20.18
CA LEU A 80 15.73 2.92 -19.33
C LEU A 80 16.61 2.11 -18.37
N ARG A 81 16.02 1.14 -17.64
CA ARG A 81 16.76 0.30 -16.70
C ARG A 81 17.88 -0.45 -17.39
N GLU A 82 17.58 -1.15 -18.48
CA GLU A 82 18.58 -1.89 -19.23
C GLU A 82 19.75 -1.01 -19.66
N LYS A 83 19.45 0.20 -20.12
CA LYS A 83 20.47 1.17 -20.52
C LYS A 83 21.36 1.58 -19.34
N VAL A 84 20.76 2.00 -18.23
CA VAL A 84 21.50 2.42 -17.02
C VAL A 84 22.36 1.27 -16.51
N MET A 85 21.81 0.06 -16.39
CA MET A 85 22.57 -1.10 -15.90
C MET A 85 23.72 -1.50 -16.86
N ARG A 86 23.62 -1.17 -18.16
CA ARG A 86 24.72 -1.36 -19.11
C ARG A 86 25.82 -0.31 -18.93
N SER A 87 25.46 0.97 -18.78
CA SER A 87 26.40 2.10 -18.78
C SER A 87 26.97 2.47 -17.40
N GLN A 88 26.25 2.20 -16.32
CA GLN A 88 26.62 2.55 -14.95
C GLN A 88 26.61 1.28 -14.08
N LYS A 89 27.77 0.61 -13.98
CA LYS A 89 27.90 -0.70 -13.32
C LYS A 89 27.53 -0.69 -11.84
N ASP A 90 27.81 0.40 -11.15
CA ASP A 90 27.52 0.56 -9.72
C ASP A 90 26.12 1.16 -9.47
N ALA A 91 25.28 1.31 -10.50
CA ALA A 91 23.91 1.79 -10.33
C ALA A 91 23.06 0.80 -9.53
N VAL A 92 22.34 1.32 -8.54
CA VAL A 92 21.26 0.58 -7.88
C VAL A 92 19.95 1.01 -8.54
N PHE A 93 19.46 0.20 -9.47
CA PHE A 93 18.18 0.40 -10.13
C PHE A 93 17.31 -0.85 -9.99
N GLU A 94 16.49 -0.85 -8.95
CA GLU A 94 15.47 -1.86 -8.72
C GLU A 94 14.20 -1.51 -9.48
N MET A 95 13.61 -2.48 -10.19
CA MET A 95 12.39 -2.25 -10.95
C MET A 95 11.43 -3.42 -10.82
N HIS A 96 10.16 -3.11 -10.56
CA HIS A 96 9.06 -4.07 -10.51
C HIS A 96 7.96 -3.66 -11.48
N VAL A 97 7.52 -4.64 -12.29
CA VAL A 97 6.37 -4.51 -13.19
C VAL A 97 5.26 -5.39 -12.64
N PHE A 98 4.12 -4.80 -12.31
CA PHE A 98 2.99 -5.50 -11.71
C PHE A 98 2.03 -5.99 -12.79
N PRO A 99 1.78 -7.31 -12.90
CA PRO A 99 0.76 -7.85 -13.80
C PRO A 99 -0.62 -7.26 -13.51
N ASP A 100 -1.48 -7.24 -14.54
CA ASP A 100 -2.88 -6.81 -14.45
C ASP A 100 -3.07 -5.46 -13.73
N SER A 101 -2.11 -4.56 -13.90
CA SER A 101 -2.05 -3.28 -13.21
C SER A 101 -1.88 -2.14 -14.21
N HIS A 102 -2.68 -1.10 -14.02
CA HIS A 102 -2.68 0.09 -14.88
C HIS A 102 -2.01 1.29 -14.17
N HIS A 103 -2.18 2.48 -14.74
CA HIS A 103 -1.71 3.71 -14.13
C HIS A 103 -2.38 3.95 -12.78
N GLY A 104 -1.63 4.32 -11.74
CA GLY A 104 -2.20 4.55 -10.40
C GLY A 104 -2.61 3.28 -9.66
N PHE A 105 -1.95 2.14 -9.94
CA PHE A 105 -2.22 0.85 -9.30
C PHE A 105 -2.10 0.88 -7.76
N ASP A 106 -1.40 1.86 -7.19
CA ASP A 106 -1.24 2.07 -5.74
C ASP A 106 -2.47 2.71 -5.08
N GLY A 107 -3.48 3.09 -5.87
CA GLY A 107 -4.71 3.70 -5.42
C GLY A 107 -5.70 2.75 -4.74
N LEU A 108 -6.78 3.32 -4.20
CA LEU A 108 -7.92 2.59 -3.64
C LEU A 108 -9.09 2.48 -4.62
N THR A 109 -9.17 3.39 -5.59
CA THR A 109 -10.25 3.46 -6.58
C THR A 109 -10.13 2.33 -7.59
N PRO A 110 -11.18 1.54 -7.88
CA PRO A 110 -11.12 0.53 -8.93
C PRO A 110 -10.71 1.11 -10.30
N PRO A 111 -10.13 0.29 -11.19
CA PRO A 111 -9.78 0.70 -12.55
C PRO A 111 -10.98 1.28 -13.30
N HIS A 112 -10.78 2.44 -13.92
CA HIS A 112 -11.77 3.13 -14.74
C HIS A 112 -11.07 3.91 -15.87
N THR A 113 -11.82 4.19 -16.93
CA THR A 113 -11.32 4.99 -18.05
C THR A 113 -11.30 6.47 -17.68
N LYS A 114 -10.13 7.08 -17.76
CA LYS A 114 -9.94 8.53 -17.70
C LYS A 114 -9.99 9.13 -19.10
N MET A 115 -10.82 10.15 -19.27
CA MET A 115 -10.93 10.93 -20.51
C MET A 115 -9.95 12.10 -20.53
N ASN A 116 -9.75 12.70 -21.71
CA ASN A 116 -8.96 13.92 -21.93
C ASN A 116 -7.48 13.77 -21.55
N VAL A 117 -6.89 12.62 -21.86
CA VAL A 117 -5.48 12.33 -21.60
C VAL A 117 -4.65 12.65 -22.85
N ALA A 118 -4.32 13.93 -23.03
CA ALA A 118 -3.69 14.46 -24.25
C ALA A 118 -2.34 13.80 -24.61
N SER A 119 -1.62 13.21 -23.64
CA SER A 119 -0.36 12.52 -23.88
C SER A 119 -0.53 11.09 -24.45
N THR A 120 -1.76 10.61 -24.61
CA THR A 120 -2.08 9.30 -25.20
C THR A 120 -2.67 9.47 -26.60
N ARG A 121 -2.47 8.46 -27.47
CA ARG A 121 -3.03 8.49 -28.83
C ARG A 121 -4.55 8.38 -28.85
N SER A 122 -5.12 7.63 -27.92
CA SER A 122 -6.57 7.45 -27.77
C SER A 122 -7.26 8.65 -27.13
N GLY A 123 -6.51 9.57 -26.52
CA GLY A 123 -7.07 10.63 -25.67
C GLY A 123 -7.63 10.10 -24.34
N THR A 124 -7.39 8.83 -24.01
CA THR A 124 -7.90 8.13 -22.83
C THR A 124 -6.83 7.25 -22.21
N ALA A 125 -6.97 6.95 -20.93
CA ALA A 125 -6.13 5.98 -20.23
C ALA A 125 -6.93 5.21 -19.18
N THR A 126 -6.53 3.99 -18.88
CA THR A 126 -7.07 3.21 -17.77
C THR A 126 -6.30 3.56 -16.50
N VAL A 127 -7.03 3.99 -15.46
CA VAL A 127 -6.42 4.39 -14.18
C VAL A 127 -7.15 3.74 -13.01
N GLY A 128 -6.42 3.35 -11.98
CA GLY A 128 -7.01 2.83 -10.75
C GLY A 128 -6.17 1.75 -10.07
N GLY A 129 -6.55 1.44 -8.84
CA GLY A 129 -5.86 0.56 -7.94
C GLY A 129 -5.99 -0.91 -8.29
N ASN A 130 -4.92 -1.65 -8.05
CA ASN A 130 -4.90 -3.10 -7.96
C ASN A 130 -4.49 -3.45 -6.51
N PRO A 131 -5.36 -4.07 -5.69
CA PRO A 131 -5.10 -4.26 -4.26
C PRO A 131 -3.88 -5.16 -3.99
N VAL A 132 -3.61 -6.13 -4.85
CA VAL A 132 -2.44 -7.03 -4.74
C VAL A 132 -1.17 -6.25 -5.07
N ALA A 133 -1.16 -5.54 -6.20
CA ALA A 133 0.00 -4.75 -6.63
C ALA A 133 0.31 -3.60 -5.65
N ARG A 134 -0.72 -2.92 -5.12
CA ARG A 134 -0.54 -1.87 -4.10
C ARG A 134 0.17 -2.39 -2.86
N GLU A 135 -0.29 -3.52 -2.33
CA GLU A 135 0.29 -4.12 -1.13
C GLU A 135 1.75 -4.55 -1.37
N GLN A 136 2.01 -5.19 -2.52
CA GLN A 136 3.37 -5.56 -2.91
C GLN A 136 4.26 -4.34 -3.08
N ALA A 137 3.80 -3.27 -3.74
CA ALA A 137 4.58 -2.05 -3.94
C ALA A 137 4.88 -1.34 -2.61
N HIS A 138 3.94 -1.29 -1.68
CA HIS A 138 4.20 -0.77 -0.34
C HIS A 138 5.29 -1.59 0.36
N ARG A 139 5.19 -2.92 0.32
CA ARG A 139 6.20 -3.82 0.89
C ARG A 139 7.58 -3.59 0.28
N LEU A 140 7.69 -3.61 -1.04
CA LEU A 140 8.94 -3.43 -1.77
C LEU A 140 9.57 -2.06 -1.49
N MET A 141 8.74 -1.01 -1.44
CA MET A 141 9.21 0.34 -1.09
C MET A 141 9.83 0.37 0.30
N PHE A 142 9.15 -0.17 1.32
CA PHE A 142 9.70 -0.17 2.67
C PHE A 142 10.96 -1.02 2.79
N ASP A 143 11.06 -2.16 2.09
CA ASP A 143 12.29 -2.96 2.04
C ASP A 143 13.45 -2.19 1.45
N PHE A 144 13.23 -1.63 0.27
CA PHE A 144 14.26 -0.91 -0.45
C PHE A 144 14.76 0.27 0.37
N LEU A 145 13.84 1.08 0.90
CA LEU A 145 14.20 2.19 1.76
C LEU A 145 14.93 1.72 3.04
N SER A 146 14.55 0.58 3.62
CA SER A 146 15.24 0.04 4.81
C SER A 146 16.71 -0.24 4.52
N VAL A 147 16.97 -0.91 3.39
CA VAL A 147 18.33 -1.21 2.94
C VAL A 147 19.11 0.07 2.65
N GLN A 148 18.53 1.00 1.88
CA GLN A 148 19.24 2.21 1.44
C GLN A 148 19.51 3.22 2.56
N LEU A 149 18.65 3.25 3.58
CA LEU A 149 18.82 4.12 4.74
C LEU A 149 19.56 3.44 5.90
N GLY A 150 19.84 2.14 5.83
CA GLY A 150 20.50 1.38 6.89
C GLY A 150 19.70 1.34 8.20
N VAL A 151 18.37 1.50 8.11
CA VAL A 151 17.46 1.47 9.26
C VAL A 151 16.25 0.60 8.92
N PRO A 152 15.75 -0.23 9.83
CA PRO A 152 14.55 -1.01 9.57
C PRO A 152 13.34 -0.07 9.44
N LEU A 153 12.83 0.10 8.21
CA LEU A 153 11.61 0.84 7.90
C LEU A 153 10.40 -0.08 7.68
N ARG A 154 10.65 -1.36 7.41
CA ARG A 154 9.69 -2.41 7.73
C ARG A 154 9.66 -2.59 9.25
N LEU A 155 8.90 -1.71 9.89
CA LEU A 155 8.22 -2.11 11.10
C LEU A 155 7.16 -3.12 10.67
N SER A 156 7.17 -4.33 11.23
CA SER A 156 5.96 -5.15 11.32
C SER A 156 4.82 -4.29 11.85
N HIS A 157 3.57 -4.68 11.61
CA HIS A 157 2.47 -3.89 12.16
C HIS A 157 2.57 -3.80 13.71
N GLU A 158 3.09 -4.85 14.34
CA GLU A 158 3.41 -4.89 15.76
C GLU A 158 4.46 -3.83 16.14
N GLU A 159 5.51 -3.65 15.35
CA GLU A 159 6.52 -2.61 15.57
C GLU A 159 6.05 -1.19 15.18
N ARG A 160 5.09 -1.06 14.25
CA ARG A 160 4.56 0.24 13.79
C ARG A 160 3.56 0.84 14.77
N TYR A 161 2.88 -0.01 15.54
CA TYR A 161 1.76 0.39 16.39
C TYR A 161 1.75 -0.22 17.79
N ALA A 162 2.79 -0.98 18.18
CA ALA A 162 2.75 -1.88 19.34
C ALA A 162 1.60 -2.93 19.25
N GLY A 163 1.21 -3.30 18.02
CA GLY A 163 0.05 -4.13 17.71
C GLY A 163 -1.27 -3.36 17.82
N HIS A 164 -2.34 -4.02 18.29
CA HIS A 164 -3.57 -3.32 18.64
C HIS A 164 -3.34 -2.38 19.83
N GLN A 165 -3.96 -1.20 19.79
CA GLN A 165 -4.03 -0.22 20.90
C GLN A 165 -4.74 -0.80 22.14
N PHE A 166 -5.59 -1.80 21.91
CA PHE A 166 -6.34 -2.52 22.93
C PHE A 166 -5.78 -3.93 23.09
N GLU A 167 -6.00 -4.52 24.26
CA GLU A 167 -5.72 -5.94 24.49
C GLU A 167 -6.50 -6.79 23.50
N LEU A 168 -5.82 -7.77 22.89
CA LEU A 168 -6.44 -8.67 21.95
C LEU A 168 -7.42 -9.58 22.70
N PRO A 169 -8.70 -9.61 22.33
CA PRO A 169 -9.61 -10.54 22.96
C PRO A 169 -9.21 -11.99 22.67
N GLN A 170 -9.44 -12.84 23.67
CA GLN A 170 -9.22 -14.27 23.49
C GLN A 170 -10.17 -14.83 22.44
N ALA A 171 -9.70 -15.83 21.69
CA ALA A 171 -10.55 -16.55 20.77
C ALA A 171 -11.68 -17.23 21.56
N SER A 172 -12.92 -17.04 21.11
CA SER A 172 -14.10 -17.53 21.82
C SER A 172 -14.36 -19.03 21.64
N GLY A 173 -13.71 -19.65 20.65
CA GLY A 173 -13.99 -21.01 20.21
C GLY A 173 -15.31 -21.16 19.44
N PHE A 174 -15.99 -20.06 19.09
CA PHE A 174 -17.29 -20.09 18.41
C PHE A 174 -17.22 -20.69 17.00
N ALA A 175 -16.17 -20.38 16.24
CA ALA A 175 -15.93 -20.91 14.90
C ALA A 175 -14.45 -20.79 14.52
N ALA A 176 -14.02 -21.54 13.49
CA ALA A 176 -12.75 -21.28 12.83
C ALA A 176 -12.81 -19.93 12.08
N VAL A 177 -11.71 -19.18 12.03
CA VAL A 177 -11.70 -17.86 11.37
C VAL A 177 -12.05 -17.93 9.88
N GLY A 178 -11.70 -19.02 9.20
CA GLY A 178 -12.06 -19.26 7.80
C GLY A 178 -13.50 -19.72 7.57
N ASP A 179 -14.27 -20.02 8.62
CA ASP A 179 -15.66 -20.47 8.48
C ASP A 179 -16.59 -19.27 8.27
N THR A 180 -16.76 -18.89 7.00
CA THR A 180 -17.65 -17.79 6.60
C THR A 180 -19.13 -18.11 6.80
N ALA A 181 -19.50 -19.39 6.87
CA ALA A 181 -20.89 -19.81 7.08
C ALA A 181 -21.35 -19.57 8.53
N ALA A 182 -20.43 -19.68 9.50
CA ALA A 182 -20.68 -19.39 10.90
C ALA A 182 -20.90 -17.90 11.22
N LEU A 183 -20.52 -16.98 10.33
CA LEU A 183 -20.72 -15.54 10.52
C LEU A 183 -22.23 -15.22 10.63
N PRO A 184 -22.72 -14.69 11.76
CA PRO A 184 -24.13 -14.40 12.00
C PRO A 184 -24.54 -13.07 11.35
N ALA A 185 -24.38 -12.98 10.04
CA ALA A 185 -24.62 -11.77 9.28
C ALA A 185 -25.18 -12.08 7.88
N SER A 186 -25.58 -11.03 7.17
CA SER A 186 -26.11 -11.14 5.80
C SER A 186 -25.09 -11.76 4.83
N GLU A 187 -25.56 -12.30 3.71
CA GLU A 187 -24.69 -12.83 2.65
C GLU A 187 -23.68 -11.78 2.14
N LYS A 188 -24.09 -10.52 2.05
CA LYS A 188 -23.21 -9.39 1.74
C LYS A 188 -22.09 -9.21 2.77
N ALA A 189 -22.38 -9.50 4.05
CA ALA A 189 -21.38 -9.47 5.11
C ALA A 189 -20.38 -10.62 4.97
N ARG A 190 -20.85 -11.82 4.61
CA ARG A 190 -19.97 -12.99 4.38
C ARG A 190 -19.01 -12.75 3.21
N ALA A 191 -19.51 -12.22 2.09
CA ALA A 191 -18.66 -11.83 0.96
C ALA A 191 -17.61 -10.77 1.36
N ARG A 192 -17.98 -9.83 2.25
CA ARG A 192 -17.01 -8.87 2.78
C ARG A 192 -16.02 -9.50 3.77
N TYR A 193 -16.46 -10.50 4.51
CA TYR A 193 -15.61 -11.21 5.46
C TYR A 193 -14.48 -11.97 4.74
N GLU A 194 -14.72 -12.49 3.54
CA GLU A 194 -13.64 -13.05 2.69
C GLU A 194 -12.56 -12.01 2.36
N TYR A 195 -12.97 -10.78 2.04
CA TYR A 195 -12.02 -9.68 1.86
C TYR A 195 -11.22 -9.43 3.15
N TYR A 196 -11.86 -9.45 4.33
CA TYR A 196 -11.21 -9.31 5.63
C TYR A 196 -10.16 -10.42 5.89
N LEU A 197 -10.45 -11.67 5.54
CA LEU A 197 -9.53 -12.80 5.72
C LEU A 197 -8.22 -12.59 4.95
N ALA A 198 -8.29 -12.01 3.76
CA ALA A 198 -7.11 -11.72 2.93
C ALA A 198 -6.24 -10.54 3.44
N GLN A 199 -6.71 -9.78 4.43
CA GLN A 199 -5.97 -8.62 4.93
C GLN A 199 -4.95 -8.99 6.00
N GLN A 200 -3.91 -8.16 6.13
CA GLN A 200 -2.94 -8.27 7.22
C GLN A 200 -3.49 -7.63 8.51
N PRO A 201 -3.15 -8.17 9.69
CA PRO A 201 -3.52 -7.60 10.98
C PRO A 201 -2.76 -6.30 11.27
N PRO A 202 -3.18 -5.55 12.30
CA PRO A 202 -4.45 -5.33 12.94
C PRO A 202 -5.59 -5.10 11.97
N LYS A 203 -6.59 -5.95 12.14
CA LYS A 203 -7.86 -5.86 11.45
C LYS A 203 -8.95 -6.28 12.42
N ALA A 204 -10.09 -5.62 12.36
CA ALA A 204 -11.26 -6.02 13.13
C ALA A 204 -12.50 -6.01 12.25
N PHE A 205 -13.40 -6.94 12.53
CA PHE A 205 -14.68 -7.09 11.86
C PHE A 205 -15.78 -7.09 12.91
N ALA A 206 -16.67 -6.11 12.86
CA ALA A 206 -17.82 -5.98 13.73
C ALA A 206 -19.10 -6.36 12.99
N VAL A 207 -20.02 -7.03 13.70
CA VAL A 207 -21.33 -7.44 13.21
C VAL A 207 -22.40 -6.75 14.04
N THR A 208 -23.41 -6.19 13.37
CA THR A 208 -24.54 -5.54 14.03
C THR A 208 -25.61 -6.54 14.44
N GLU A 209 -26.50 -6.15 15.35
CA GLU A 209 -27.64 -6.97 15.78
C GLU A 209 -28.57 -7.41 14.63
N ARG A 210 -28.55 -6.67 13.50
CA ARG A 210 -29.36 -6.95 12.30
C ARG A 210 -28.56 -7.61 11.17
N GLY A 211 -27.37 -8.13 11.45
CA GLY A 211 -26.51 -8.80 10.47
C GLY A 211 -25.85 -7.87 9.45
N GLY A 212 -25.75 -6.57 9.76
CA GLY A 212 -24.87 -5.62 9.09
C GLY A 212 -23.43 -5.79 9.57
N TRP A 213 -22.48 -5.10 8.93
CA TRP A 213 -21.06 -5.25 9.24
C TRP A 213 -20.29 -3.94 9.11
N TYR A 214 -19.19 -3.85 9.85
CA TYR A 214 -18.19 -2.80 9.75
C TYR A 214 -16.81 -3.44 9.92
N LEU A 215 -15.80 -2.89 9.26
CA LEU A 215 -14.44 -3.39 9.39
C LEU A 215 -13.44 -2.26 9.29
N SER A 216 -12.32 -2.46 9.98
CA SER A 216 -11.13 -1.61 9.90
C SER A 216 -9.91 -2.49 9.70
N ILE A 217 -8.97 -2.02 8.87
CA ILE A 217 -7.77 -2.76 8.45
C ILE A 217 -6.59 -1.81 8.54
N GLY A 218 -5.46 -2.32 9.02
CA GLY A 218 -4.21 -1.59 8.98
C GLY A 218 -4.15 -0.42 9.96
N ALA A 219 -4.89 -0.50 11.07
CA ALA A 219 -4.92 0.55 12.09
C ALA A 219 -4.85 -0.05 13.51
N ALA A 220 -4.04 0.55 14.39
CA ALA A 220 -3.89 0.10 15.79
C ALA A 220 -5.21 0.09 16.57
N ASP A 221 -6.10 1.03 16.24
CA ASP A 221 -7.41 1.19 16.83
C ASP A 221 -8.50 0.45 16.04
N ALA A 222 -8.15 -0.52 15.16
CA ALA A 222 -9.10 -1.20 14.27
C ALA A 222 -10.35 -1.73 14.99
N MET A 223 -10.20 -2.28 16.20
CA MET A 223 -11.34 -2.71 17.04
C MET A 223 -12.28 -1.55 17.38
N GLN A 224 -11.74 -0.45 17.92
CA GLN A 224 -12.50 0.75 18.26
C GLN A 224 -13.10 1.41 17.01
N ALA A 225 -12.34 1.51 15.92
CA ALA A 225 -12.81 2.10 14.67
C ALA A 225 -14.00 1.32 14.09
N SER A 226 -13.92 -0.01 14.09
CA SER A 226 -15.01 -0.88 13.59
C SER A 226 -16.29 -0.73 14.42
N LEU A 227 -16.17 -0.62 15.75
CA LEU A 227 -17.31 -0.44 16.66
C LEU A 227 -17.88 0.99 16.60
N THR A 228 -17.02 2.01 16.45
CA THR A 228 -17.45 3.41 16.28
C THR A 228 -18.27 3.58 15.00
N ALA A 229 -17.88 2.90 13.92
CA ALA A 229 -18.56 2.98 12.62
C ALA A 229 -20.01 2.47 12.68
N CYS A 230 -20.38 1.66 13.68
CA CYS A 230 -21.76 1.21 13.89
C CYS A 230 -22.73 2.36 14.25
N GLY A 231 -22.21 3.50 14.72
CA GLY A 231 -23.01 4.67 15.07
C GLY A 231 -24.04 4.35 16.16
N LYS A 232 -25.33 4.48 15.84
CA LYS A 232 -26.45 4.23 16.78
C LYS A 232 -26.88 2.77 16.85
N VAL A 233 -26.37 1.91 15.98
CA VAL A 233 -26.77 0.49 15.91
C VAL A 233 -25.86 -0.32 16.83
N LYS A 234 -26.45 -1.22 17.63
CA LYS A 234 -25.67 -2.15 18.45
C LYS A 234 -24.87 -3.10 17.58
N CYS A 235 -23.59 -3.25 17.89
CA CYS A 235 -22.69 -4.15 17.21
C CYS A 235 -21.61 -4.67 18.15
N TRP A 236 -21.03 -5.80 17.76
CA TRP A 236 -19.97 -6.46 18.52
C TRP A 236 -18.90 -6.98 17.57
N LEU A 237 -17.69 -7.14 18.10
CA LEU A 237 -16.60 -7.77 17.36
C LEU A 237 -16.95 -9.23 17.07
N TYR A 238 -16.85 -9.62 15.79
CA TYR A 238 -16.90 -11.01 15.36
C TYR A 238 -15.51 -11.61 15.27
N ALA A 239 -14.58 -10.89 14.62
CA ALA A 239 -13.21 -11.33 14.45
C ALA A 239 -12.22 -10.19 14.67
N VAL A 240 -11.07 -10.54 15.24
CA VAL A 240 -9.91 -9.65 15.41
C VAL A 240 -8.69 -10.44 14.95
N ASP A 241 -8.00 -9.90 13.95
CA ASP A 241 -6.91 -10.57 13.23
C ASP A 241 -7.33 -11.95 12.73
N ASP A 242 -6.69 -13.01 13.22
CA ASP A 242 -6.96 -14.39 12.81
C ASP A 242 -7.78 -15.14 13.88
N ARG A 243 -8.50 -14.41 14.75
CA ARG A 243 -9.30 -14.95 15.85
C ARG A 243 -10.78 -14.62 15.67
N VAL A 244 -11.65 -15.62 15.82
CA VAL A 244 -13.08 -15.39 16.08
C VAL A 244 -13.23 -15.10 17.58
N VAL A 245 -13.79 -13.94 17.90
CA VAL A 245 -14.03 -13.45 19.27
C VAL A 245 -15.53 -13.36 19.58
N TRP A 246 -16.37 -13.77 18.62
CA TRP A 246 -17.81 -13.78 18.76
C TRP A 246 -18.29 -14.79 19.79
N HIS A 247 -19.23 -14.43 20.66
CA HIS A 247 -19.90 -15.36 21.57
C HIS A 247 -21.37 -15.54 21.19
N ALA A 248 -21.86 -16.79 21.25
CA ALA A 248 -23.29 -17.07 21.07
C ALA A 248 -24.13 -16.31 22.11
N ASP A 249 -23.66 -16.33 23.36
CA ASP A 249 -24.15 -15.54 24.49
C ASP A 249 -23.91 -14.03 24.26
N PRO A 250 -24.98 -13.21 24.09
CA PRO A 250 -24.86 -11.77 23.89
C PRO A 250 -24.09 -11.03 24.99
N ASP A 251 -24.17 -11.50 26.23
CA ASP A 251 -23.54 -10.83 27.39
C ASP A 251 -22.02 -11.00 27.38
N LYS A 252 -21.50 -11.98 26.64
CA LYS A 252 -20.06 -12.21 26.44
C LYS A 252 -19.51 -11.54 25.18
N ARG A 253 -20.37 -10.98 24.32
CA ARG A 253 -19.92 -10.28 23.11
C ARG A 253 -19.23 -8.98 23.46
N ILE A 254 -18.24 -8.61 22.64
CA ILE A 254 -17.35 -7.48 22.88
C ILE A 254 -17.85 -6.27 22.11
N ASP A 255 -18.30 -5.25 22.83
CA ASP A 255 -18.67 -3.93 22.32
C ASP A 255 -17.65 -2.87 22.80
N MET A 256 -17.94 -1.60 22.52
CA MET A 256 -17.03 -0.49 22.85
C MET A 256 -16.68 -0.43 24.34
N ALA A 257 -17.63 -0.76 25.22
CA ALA A 257 -17.44 -0.64 26.66
C ALA A 257 -16.52 -1.73 27.24
N LYS A 258 -16.31 -2.83 26.50
CA LYS A 258 -15.50 -3.97 26.92
C LYS A 258 -14.08 -3.96 26.33
N LEU A 259 -13.70 -2.93 25.58
CA LEU A 259 -12.34 -2.79 25.08
C LEU A 259 -11.39 -2.33 26.20
N VAL A 260 -10.33 -3.09 26.46
CA VAL A 260 -9.29 -2.77 27.44
C VAL A 260 -8.09 -2.16 26.72
N ARG A 261 -7.72 -0.92 27.05
CA ARG A 261 -6.59 -0.23 26.43
C ARG A 261 -5.28 -0.73 27.04
N LYS A 262 -4.26 -1.02 26.22
CA LYS A 262 -2.93 -1.36 26.74
C LYS A 262 -2.32 -0.17 27.46
N GLU A 263 -1.71 -0.41 28.62
CA GLU A 263 -0.83 0.57 29.26
C GLU A 263 0.46 0.70 28.44
N ARG A 264 0.94 1.93 28.25
CA ARG A 264 2.15 2.24 27.47
C ARG A 264 3.39 2.18 28.34
#